data_AF-A0A378FXA9-F1
#
_entry.id   AF-A0A378FXA9-F1
#
_cell.length_a   1.000
_cell.length_b   1.000
_cell.length_c   1.000
_cell.angle_alpha   90.00
_cell.angle_beta   90.00
_cell.angle_gamma   90.00
#
_symmetry.space_group_name_H-M   'P 1'
#
loop_
_entity.id
_entity.type
_entity.pdbx_description
1 polymer ?
#
loop_
_entity_poly.entity_id
_entity_poly.type
_entity_poly.pdbx_seq_one_letter_code
_entity_poly.pdbx_strand_id
1 'polypeptide(L)'
;MIDFIARNFQDNHLAGLLIGKYYRAKELGLELIFDPACFVDRLPTALSHNEWISIVGNLLDNATMPACVNRRVQNRSNADQQ
;
A
#
# COMPACT_ATOMS: atom_id res chain seq x y z
N MET A 1 -12.79 -7.09 8.01
CA MET A 1 -11.50 -6.87 7.30
C MET A 1 -10.55 -8.05 7.51
N ILE A 2 -10.24 -8.43 8.76
CA ILE A 2 -9.36 -9.59 9.02
C ILE A 2 -9.90 -10.87 8.35
N ASP A 3 -11.21 -11.13 8.47
CA ASP A 3 -11.83 -12.30 7.80
C ASP A 3 -11.75 -12.24 6.27
N PHE A 4 -11.73 -11.03 5.69
CA PHE A 4 -11.54 -10.86 4.25
C PHE A 4 -10.12 -11.22 3.85
N ILE A 5 -9.12 -10.73 4.61
CA ILE A 5 -7.72 -11.01 4.32
C ILE A 5 -7.42 -12.51 4.49
N ALA A 6 -7.88 -13.12 5.57
CA ALA A 6 -7.66 -14.54 5.84
C ALA A 6 -8.31 -15.47 4.79
N ARG A 7 -9.40 -15.04 4.14
CA ARG A 7 -10.05 -15.82 3.07
C ARG A 7 -9.40 -15.64 1.71
N ASN A 8 -8.96 -14.41 1.38
CA ASN A 8 -8.46 -14.07 0.04
C ASN A 8 -6.94 -14.20 -0.11
N PHE A 9 -6.20 -14.27 0.99
CA PHE A 9 -4.75 -14.44 1.01
C PHE A 9 -4.41 -15.69 1.81
N GLN A 10 -4.10 -16.78 1.12
CA GLN A 10 -3.75 -18.08 1.74
C GLN A 10 -2.36 -18.06 2.40
N ASP A 11 -1.56 -17.06 2.07
CA ASP A 11 -0.21 -16.89 2.58
C ASP A 11 -0.23 -16.12 3.92
N ASN A 12 0.14 -16.81 5.01
CA ASN A 12 0.10 -16.26 6.36
C ASN A 12 1.02 -15.04 6.54
N HIS A 13 2.17 -15.00 5.88
CA HIS A 13 3.10 -13.88 6.01
C HIS A 13 2.56 -12.65 5.28
N LEU A 14 2.00 -12.85 4.09
CA LEU A 14 1.31 -11.79 3.35
C LEU A 14 0.09 -11.27 4.12
N ALA A 15 -0.73 -12.16 4.66
CA ALA A 15 -1.89 -11.78 5.47
C ALA A 15 -1.48 -10.93 6.68
N GLY A 16 -0.44 -11.34 7.41
CA GLY A 16 0.12 -10.58 8.53
C GLY A 16 0.61 -9.18 8.12
N LEU A 17 1.33 -9.09 7.00
CA LEU A 17 1.77 -7.82 6.43
C LEU A 17 0.59 -6.90 6.12
N LEU A 18 -0.43 -7.40 5.41
CA LEU A 18 -1.60 -6.62 5.01
C LEU A 18 -2.41 -6.11 6.20
N ILE A 19 -2.58 -6.95 7.23
CA ILE A 19 -3.24 -6.56 8.48
C ILE A 19 -2.45 -5.44 9.16
N GLY A 20 -1.13 -5.58 9.27
CA GLY A 20 -0.27 -4.55 9.85
C GLY A 20 -0.35 -3.22 9.10
N LYS A 21 -0.31 -3.27 7.76
CA LYS A 21 -0.45 -2.07 6.91
C LYS A 21 -1.83 -1.42 7.03
N TYR A 22 -2.89 -2.21 7.10
CA TYR A 22 -4.25 -1.72 7.29
C TYR A 22 -4.40 -0.92 8.59
N TYR A 23 -3.93 -1.48 9.71
CA TYR A 23 -3.98 -0.78 10.99
C TYR A 23 -3.08 0.46 11.00
N ARG A 24 -1.90 0.38 10.38
CA ARG A 24 -1.02 1.54 10.26
C ARG A 24 -1.64 2.67 9.44
N ALA A 25 -2.28 2.36 8.32
CA ALA A 25 -3.01 3.35 7.53
C ALA A 25 -4.13 4.00 8.37
N LYS A 26 -4.86 3.20 9.14
CA LYS A 26 -5.92 3.69 10.04
C LYS A 26 -5.38 4.63 11.12
N GLU A 27 -4.22 4.33 11.71
CA GLU A 27 -3.55 5.23 12.68
C GLU A 27 -3.18 6.59 12.06
N LEU A 28 -2.85 6.59 10.76
CA LEU A 28 -2.53 7.80 10.00
C LEU A 28 -3.79 8.53 9.48
N GLY A 29 -4.99 8.03 9.80
CA GLY A 29 -6.25 8.59 9.31
C GLY A 29 -6.53 8.29 7.83
N LEU A 30 -5.82 7.33 7.24
CA LEU A 30 -5.99 6.88 5.86
C LEU A 30 -6.90 5.64 5.81
N GLU A 31 -7.62 5.49 4.71
CA GLU A 31 -8.45 4.32 4.44
C GLU A 31 -7.74 3.40 3.43
N LEU A 32 -7.40 2.19 3.86
CA LEU A 32 -6.91 1.14 2.97
C LEU A 32 -8.10 0.23 2.59
N ILE A 33 -8.55 0.36 1.34
CA ILE A 33 -9.68 -0.40 0.79
C ILE A 33 -9.13 -1.56 -0.03
N PHE A 34 -9.60 -2.77 0.25
CA PHE A 34 -9.31 -3.94 -0.57
C PHE A 34 -10.45 -4.13 -1.58
N ASP A 35 -10.11 -4.27 -2.85
CA ASP A 35 -11.07 -4.63 -3.88
C ASP A 35 -11.59 -6.07 -3.62
N PRO A 36 -12.91 -6.34 -3.70
CA PRO A 36 -13.46 -7.68 -3.48
C PRO A 36 -12.93 -8.76 -4.45
N ALA A 37 -12.42 -8.37 -5.61
CA ALA A 37 -11.78 -9.27 -6.58
C ALA A 37 -10.27 -9.45 -6.32
N CYS A 38 -9.72 -8.85 -5.25
CA CYS A 38 -8.32 -9.01 -4.88
C CYS A 38 -8.12 -10.36 -4.16
N PHE A 39 -7.48 -11.31 -4.83
CA PHE A 39 -7.08 -12.59 -4.24
C PHE A 39 -5.68 -12.99 -4.71
N VAL A 40 -4.97 -13.73 -3.86
CA VAL A 40 -3.67 -14.32 -4.18
C VAL A 40 -3.73 -15.80 -3.80
N ASP A 41 -3.84 -16.65 -4.81
CA ASP A 41 -3.90 -18.10 -4.64
C ASP A 41 -2.50 -18.73 -4.54
N ARG A 42 -1.59 -18.33 -5.44
CA ARG A 42 -0.20 -18.80 -5.43
C ARG A 42 0.76 -17.70 -5.84
N LEU A 43 1.88 -17.61 -5.14
CA LEU A 43 2.96 -16.69 -5.47
C LEU A 43 3.65 -17.10 -6.79
N PRO A 44 4.08 -16.14 -7.64
CA PRO A 44 4.86 -16.43 -8.83
C PRO A 44 6.13 -17.20 -8.48
N THR A 45 6.45 -18.25 -9.23
CA THR A 45 7.65 -19.08 -8.99
C THR A 45 8.97 -18.39 -9.32
N ALA A 46 8.91 -17.28 -10.04
CA ALA A 46 10.07 -16.48 -10.41
C ALA A 46 10.63 -15.64 -9.25
N LEU A 47 9.87 -15.47 -8.16
CA LEU A 47 10.27 -14.69 -7.00
C LEU A 47 10.26 -15.59 -5.77
N SER A 48 11.25 -15.42 -4.90
CA SER A 48 11.18 -15.99 -3.57
C SER A 48 10.04 -15.33 -2.80
N HIS A 49 9.51 -16.07 -1.84
CA HIS A 49 8.45 -15.60 -0.98
C HIS A 49 8.81 -14.30 -0.22
N ASN A 50 10.07 -14.16 0.20
CA ASN A 50 10.56 -12.95 0.88
C ASN A 50 10.67 -11.74 -0.04
N GLU A 51 11.10 -11.93 -1.29
CA GLU A 51 11.13 -10.85 -2.28
C GLU A 51 9.72 -10.35 -2.57
N TRP A 52 8.75 -11.27 -2.67
CA TRP A 52 7.37 -10.92 -2.93
C TRP A 52 6.76 -10.09 -1.80
N ILE A 53 6.93 -10.53 -0.55
CA ILE A 53 6.51 -9.79 0.65
C ILE A 53 7.15 -8.40 0.69
N SER A 54 8.45 -8.31 0.38
CA SER A 54 9.17 -7.03 0.38
C SER A 54 8.66 -6.09 -0.70
N ILE A 55 8.40 -6.59 -1.91
CA ILE A 55 7.84 -5.80 -3.01
C ILE A 55 6.46 -5.27 -2.63
N VAL A 56 5.56 -6.13 -2.15
CA VAL A 56 4.20 -5.70 -1.76
C VAL A 56 4.23 -4.72 -0.60
N GLY A 57 5.05 -5.00 0.43
CA GLY A 57 5.20 -4.10 1.57
C GLY A 57 5.66 -2.71 1.16
N ASN A 58 6.67 -2.62 0.29
CA ASN A 58 7.19 -1.36 -0.22
C ASN A 58 6.17 -0.61 -1.08
N LEU A 59 5.39 -1.31 -1.90
CA LEU A 59 4.34 -0.67 -2.71
C LEU A 59 3.23 -0.09 -1.84
N LEU A 60 2.80 -0.83 -0.82
CA LEU A 60 1.78 -0.34 0.14
C LEU A 60 2.32 0.80 1.01
N ASP A 61 3.59 0.75 1.39
CA ASP A 61 4.24 1.86 2.10
C ASP A 61 4.33 3.11 1.25
N ASN A 62 4.72 2.98 -0.02
CA ASN A 62 4.74 4.10 -0.95
C ASN A 62 3.35 4.70 -1.19
N ALA A 63 2.29 3.86 -1.17
CA ALA A 63 0.91 4.32 -1.33
C ALA A 63 0.35 4.97 -0.05
N THR A 64 0.80 4.53 1.13
CA THR A 64 0.41 5.10 2.43
C THR A 64 1.27 6.30 2.83
N MET A 65 2.44 6.50 2.21
CA MET A 65 3.24 7.70 2.37
C MET A 65 2.51 8.92 1.79
N PRO A 66 2.31 10.00 2.57
CA PRO A 66 1.65 11.23 2.11
C PRO A 66 2.53 12.05 1.15
N ALA A 67 3.54 11.47 0.50
CA ALA A 67 4.45 12.19 -0.40
C ALA A 67 3.73 12.82 -1.60
N CYS A 68 2.52 12.33 -1.94
CA CYS A 68 1.61 12.94 -2.90
C CYS A 68 0.44 13.73 -2.28
N VAL A 69 0.51 14.15 -1.01
CA VAL A 69 -0.15 15.40 -0.58
C VAL A 69 0.59 16.55 -1.26
N ASN A 70 0.24 16.74 -2.54
CA ASN A 70 0.35 17.96 -3.33
C ASN A 70 1.39 18.97 -2.83
N ARG A 71 2.68 18.67 -2.97
CA ARG A 71 3.66 19.75 -3.11
C ARG A 71 3.44 20.31 -4.51
N ARG A 72 2.43 21.18 -4.65
CA ARG A 72 2.28 22.03 -5.84
C ARG A 72 3.68 22.49 -6.18
N VAL A 73 4.10 22.28 -7.42
CA VAL A 73 5.18 23.05 -8.00
C VAL A 73 4.76 24.51 -7.79
N GLN A 74 5.27 25.15 -6.74
CA GLN A 74 5.27 26.60 -6.69
C GLN A 74 6.21 26.98 -7.82
N ASN A 75 5.63 27.17 -9.01
CA ASN A 75 6.20 28.00 -10.04
C ASN A 75 6.61 29.29 -9.35
N ARG A 76 7.90 29.43 -9.02
CA ARG A 76 8.52 30.75 -8.90
C ARG A 76 8.64 31.28 -10.31
N SER A 77 7.52 31.72 -10.83
CA SER A 77 7.44 32.58 -12.00
C SER A 77 6.49 33.71 -11.66
N ASN A 78 6.86 34.48 -10.62
CA ASN A 78 6.46 35.88 -10.57
C ASN A 78 7.49 36.62 -11.44
N ALA A 79 7.27 36.54 -12.75
CA ALA A 79 7.50 37.71 -13.57
C ALA A 79 6.29 38.63 -13.33
N ASP A 80 6.59 39.91 -13.09
CA ASP A 80 5.71 41.07 -13.27
C ASP A 80 4.42 41.15 -12.46
N GLN A 81 4.48 41.91 -11.34
CA GLN A 81 3.49 42.95 -11.05
C GLN A 81 3.96 43.90 -9.93
N GLN A 82 4.03 45.18 -10.30
CA GLN A 82 4.30 46.44 -9.58
C GLN A 82 5.74 46.76 -9.16
#